data_AF-A0A9P4N6G1-F1
#
_entry.id   AF-A0A9P4N6G1-F1
#
_cell.length_a   1.000
_cell.length_b   1.000
_cell.length_c   1.000
_cell.angle_alpha   90.00
_cell.angle_beta   90.00
_cell.angle_gamma   90.00
#
_symmetry.space_group_name_H-M   'P 1'
#
loop_
_entity.id
_entity.type
_entity.pdbx_description
1 polymer ?
#
loop_
_entity_poly.entity_id
_entity_poly.type
_entity_poly.pdbx_seq_one_letter_code
_entity_poly.pdbx_strand_id
1 'polypeptide(L)'
;QFFSALRSEFFRLRGFWRAKLSVWRFSHCDFYRFEKFDEREYAPRERDAFPTPHHPDYTYAPQPMIPIPPVSRHEFRKRFDSCRKLAYCPHRLISWFRKCNCPSQTAKAHSRELLDKFPKKTSQLDEYSEVRETFWGIYARQAICFRWILFYNLLCITPLIWLIFMWLFVWKERDLESALMPTSIMLAMLSVFWSTFLGSLKFGQDA
;
A
#
# COMPACT_ATOMS: atom_id res chain seq x y z
N GLN A 1 8.00 15.95 -7.19
CA GLN A 1 6.67 16.31 -6.67
C GLN A 1 5.64 15.18 -6.89
N PHE A 2 5.67 14.50 -8.05
CA PHE A 2 4.84 13.33 -8.39
C PHE A 2 4.59 12.32 -7.25
N PHE A 3 5.62 11.68 -6.68
CA PHE A 3 5.44 10.66 -5.63
C PHE A 3 4.68 11.15 -4.39
N SER A 4 4.81 12.43 -4.06
CA SER A 4 4.06 13.04 -2.96
C SER A 4 2.59 13.21 -3.30
N ALA A 5 2.27 13.59 -4.54
CA ALA A 5 0.90 13.70 -5.02
C ALA A 5 0.25 12.31 -5.15
N LEU A 6 0.99 11.35 -5.70
CA LEU A 6 0.59 9.94 -5.77
C LEU A 6 0.29 9.38 -4.38
N ARG A 7 1.13 9.68 -3.39
CA ARG A 7 0.88 9.28 -2.00
C ARG A 7 -0.37 9.92 -1.41
N SER A 8 -0.58 11.23 -1.59
CA SER A 8 -1.78 11.89 -1.07
C SER A 8 -3.03 11.33 -1.73
N GLU A 9 -2.98 11.11 -3.04
CA GLU A 9 -4.11 10.60 -3.82
C GLU A 9 -4.44 9.14 -3.47
N PHE A 10 -3.41 8.30 -3.31
CA PHE A 10 -3.57 6.93 -2.83
C PHE A 10 -4.27 6.88 -1.47
N PHE A 11 -3.86 7.73 -0.52
CA PHE A 11 -4.50 7.77 0.80
C PHE A 11 -5.89 8.41 0.77
N ARG A 12 -6.14 9.35 -0.16
CA ARG A 12 -7.47 9.95 -0.39
C ARG A 12 -8.46 8.91 -0.88
N LEU A 13 -8.10 8.17 -1.94
CA LEU A 13 -8.94 7.12 -2.53
C LEU A 13 -9.16 5.94 -1.58
N ARG A 14 -8.13 5.57 -0.82
CA ARG A 14 -8.21 4.44 0.10
C ARG A 14 -9.05 4.73 1.35
N GLY A 15 -9.12 5.99 1.76
CA GLY A 15 -9.76 6.41 3.01
C GLY A 15 -8.90 6.16 4.25
N PHE A 16 -9.13 6.98 5.29
CA PHE A 16 -8.29 7.03 6.48
C PHE A 16 -8.19 5.69 7.24
N TRP A 17 -9.33 5.03 7.49
CA TRP A 17 -9.39 3.80 8.28
C TRP A 17 -8.73 2.62 7.58
N ARG A 18 -9.05 2.40 6.29
CA ARG A 18 -8.40 1.36 5.48
C ARG A 18 -6.91 1.64 5.30
N ALA A 19 -6.49 2.90 5.24
CA ALA A 19 -5.07 3.25 5.18
C ALA A 19 -4.31 2.95 6.48
N LYS A 20 -4.95 3.12 7.65
CA LYS A 20 -4.29 3.01 8.96
C LYS A 20 -4.39 1.62 9.58
N LEU A 21 -5.54 0.98 9.49
CA LEU A 21 -5.83 -0.31 10.16
C LEU A 21 -5.73 -1.52 9.22
N SER A 22 -5.55 -1.32 7.92
CA SER A 22 -5.39 -2.46 7.03
C SER A 22 -4.00 -3.09 7.16
N VAL A 23 -4.00 -4.42 7.13
CA VAL A 23 -2.81 -5.27 6.96
C VAL A 23 -2.19 -5.06 5.57
N TRP A 24 -3.01 -4.73 4.58
CA TRP A 24 -2.58 -4.41 3.24
C TRP A 24 -1.90 -3.04 3.23
N ARG A 25 -0.67 -2.97 2.74
CA ARG A 25 0.07 -1.72 2.63
C ARG A 25 0.51 -1.51 1.20
N PHE A 26 0.70 -0.24 0.86
CA PHE A 26 1.32 0.11 -0.41
C PHE A 26 2.67 -0.60 -0.54
N SER A 27 2.91 -1.25 -1.68
CA SER A 27 4.15 -1.97 -1.96
C SER A 27 4.95 -1.25 -3.04
N HIS A 28 4.41 -1.22 -4.25
CA HIS A 28 5.01 -0.61 -5.44
C HIS A 28 3.90 -0.31 -6.45
N CYS A 29 4.24 0.36 -7.55
CA CYS A 29 3.37 0.40 -8.71
C CYS A 29 3.94 -0.49 -9.81
N ASP A 30 3.04 -1.20 -10.50
CA ASP A 30 3.33 -1.93 -11.73
C ASP A 30 2.87 -1.10 -12.94
N PHE A 31 3.43 -1.35 -14.11
CA PHE A 31 2.93 -0.77 -15.36
C PHE A 31 1.89 -1.70 -15.96
N TYR A 32 0.78 -1.13 -16.41
CA TYR A 32 -0.31 -1.88 -17.02
C TYR A 32 -0.80 -1.20 -18.28
N ARG A 33 -1.17 -2.03 -19.27
CA ARG A 33 -2.11 -1.64 -20.32
C ARG A 33 -3.52 -1.84 -19.78
N PHE A 34 -4.28 -0.76 -19.77
CA PHE A 34 -5.68 -0.73 -19.43
C PHE A 34 -6.52 -0.70 -20.70
N GLU A 35 -7.70 -1.29 -20.64
CA GLU A 35 -8.74 -1.17 -21.65
C GLU A 35 -9.95 -0.49 -21.00
N LYS A 36 -10.36 0.63 -21.57
CA LYS A 36 -11.68 1.21 -21.33
C LYS A 36 -12.70 0.36 -22.08
N PHE A 37 -13.73 -0.10 -21.38
CA PHE A 37 -14.80 -0.89 -22.01
C PHE A 37 -16.17 -0.24 -21.88
N ASP A 38 -16.34 0.74 -21.00
CA ASP A 38 -17.57 1.51 -20.81
C ASP A 38 -17.26 2.91 -20.25
N GLU A 39 -18.27 3.77 -20.12
CA GLU A 39 -18.16 5.09 -19.50
C GLU A 39 -17.56 5.01 -18.09
N ARG A 40 -16.40 5.65 -17.89
CA ARG A 40 -15.64 5.62 -16.62
C ARG A 40 -15.26 4.22 -16.11
N GLU A 41 -15.40 3.17 -16.91
CA GLU A 41 -15.02 1.81 -16.54
C GLU A 41 -13.76 1.35 -17.28
N TYR A 42 -12.78 0.89 -16.51
CA TYR A 42 -11.46 0.51 -17.00
C TYR A 42 -11.01 -0.79 -16.36
N ALA A 43 -10.43 -1.69 -17.16
CA ALA A 43 -9.88 -2.95 -16.68
C ALA A 43 -8.37 -3.05 -17.01
N PRO A 44 -7.52 -3.48 -16.07
CA PRO A 44 -6.14 -3.84 -16.38
C PRO A 44 -6.13 -5.11 -17.25
N ARG A 45 -5.46 -5.06 -18.40
CA ARG A 45 -5.38 -6.19 -19.35
C ARG A 45 -4.03 -6.86 -19.36
N GLU A 46 -2.96 -6.08 -19.43
CA GLU A 46 -1.62 -6.62 -19.63
C GLU A 46 -0.63 -5.97 -18.67
N ARG A 47 0.11 -6.82 -17.94
CA ARG A 47 1.12 -6.40 -16.97
C ARG A 47 2.45 -6.16 -17.67
N ASP A 48 3.18 -5.14 -17.21
CA ASP A 48 4.49 -4.74 -17.72
C ASP A 48 4.49 -4.41 -19.24
N ALA A 49 3.31 -4.06 -19.77
CA ALA A 49 3.14 -3.59 -21.14
C ALA A 49 3.46 -2.10 -21.26
N PHE A 50 4.12 -1.74 -22.35
CA PHE A 50 4.45 -0.36 -22.70
C PHE A 50 3.86 0.00 -24.06
N PRO A 51 3.58 1.28 -24.33
CA PRO A 51 3.16 1.71 -25.65
C PRO A 51 4.22 1.36 -26.70
N THR A 52 3.77 1.15 -27.94
CA THR A 52 4.63 0.88 -29.09
C THR A 52 5.60 2.06 -29.32
N PRO A 53 6.85 1.83 -29.76
CA PRO A 53 7.88 2.88 -29.86
C PRO A 53 7.53 4.11 -30.72
N HIS A 54 6.53 4.00 -31.60
CA HIS A 54 6.07 5.06 -32.50
C HIS A 54 4.65 5.55 -32.20
N HIS A 55 4.11 5.28 -31.00
CA HIS A 55 2.76 5.71 -30.66
C HIS A 55 2.74 7.25 -30.50
N PRO A 56 2.00 8.00 -31.33
CA PRO A 56 2.08 9.47 -31.36
C PRO A 56 1.59 10.12 -30.06
N ASP A 57 0.68 9.46 -29.35
CA ASP A 57 0.08 9.99 -28.13
C ASP A 57 0.93 9.83 -26.87
N TYR A 58 2.04 9.08 -26.89
CA TYR A 58 2.84 8.79 -25.69
C TYR A 58 4.27 9.30 -25.79
N THR A 59 4.66 10.11 -24.80
CA THR A 59 6.04 10.60 -24.66
C THR A 59 6.73 9.89 -23.50
N TYR A 60 7.87 9.25 -23.76
CA TYR A 60 8.74 8.62 -22.75
C TYR A 60 10.15 8.40 -23.29
N ALA A 61 11.13 8.19 -22.41
CA ALA A 61 12.52 7.88 -22.75
C ALA A 61 13.08 6.77 -21.83
N PRO A 62 13.81 5.77 -22.36
CA PRO A 62 14.20 5.56 -23.75
C PRO A 62 13.08 4.95 -24.62
N GLN A 63 13.13 5.22 -25.93
CA GLN A 63 12.33 4.54 -26.96
C GLN A 63 13.27 3.71 -27.84
N PRO A 64 13.01 2.40 -28.08
CA PRO A 64 11.99 1.56 -27.47
C PRO A 64 12.23 1.30 -25.98
N MET A 65 11.16 1.03 -25.23
CA MET A 65 11.27 0.66 -23.82
C MET A 65 11.79 -0.78 -23.71
N ILE A 66 12.79 -1.00 -22.85
CA ILE A 66 13.19 -2.35 -22.47
C ILE A 66 12.02 -2.96 -21.66
N PRO A 67 11.64 -4.23 -21.85
CA PRO A 67 10.53 -4.88 -21.12
C PRO A 67 10.79 -5.08 -19.61
N ILE A 68 11.75 -4.35 -19.06
CA ILE A 68 12.08 -4.32 -17.63
C ILE A 68 11.51 -3.01 -17.09
N PRO A 69 10.71 -3.04 -16.00
CA PRO A 69 10.11 -1.83 -15.46
C PRO A 69 11.20 -0.80 -15.12
N PRO A 70 11.02 0.48 -15.49
CA PRO A 70 12.04 1.52 -15.35
C PRO A 70 12.41 1.83 -13.89
N VAL A 71 11.62 1.32 -12.95
CA VAL A 71 11.76 1.55 -11.50
C VAL A 71 11.63 0.22 -10.80
N SER A 72 12.64 -0.14 -10.02
CA SER A 72 12.54 -1.33 -9.18
C SER A 72 11.49 -1.16 -8.09
N ARG A 73 10.88 -2.26 -7.65
CA ARG A 73 9.91 -2.27 -6.54
C ARG A 73 10.45 -1.58 -5.28
N HIS A 74 11.72 -1.85 -4.95
CA HIS A 74 12.41 -1.28 -3.80
C HIS A 74 12.61 0.24 -3.93
N GLU A 75 13.00 0.70 -5.11
CA GLU A 75 13.18 2.11 -5.40
C GLU A 75 11.85 2.87 -5.31
N PHE A 76 10.78 2.30 -5.89
CA PHE A 76 9.45 2.91 -5.83
C PHE A 76 8.98 3.06 -4.38
N ARG A 77 9.12 2.00 -3.58
CA ARG A 77 8.75 2.02 -2.15
C ARG A 77 9.52 3.06 -1.37
N LYS A 78 10.85 3.13 -1.54
CA LYS A 78 11.70 4.11 -0.85
C LYS A 78 11.30 5.55 -1.20
N ARG A 79 10.95 5.81 -2.47
CA ARG A 79 10.51 7.13 -2.93
C ARG A 79 9.10 7.47 -2.44
N PHE A 80 8.17 6.52 -2.44
CA PHE A 80 6.82 6.69 -1.90
C PHE A 80 6.83 6.99 -0.39
N ASP A 81 7.67 6.27 0.37
CA ASP A 81 7.77 6.43 1.82
C ASP A 81 8.59 7.67 2.24
N SER A 82 9.34 8.28 1.32
CA SER A 82 10.16 9.46 1.59
C SER A 82 9.33 10.66 2.07
N CYS A 83 9.77 11.30 3.16
CA CYS A 83 9.10 12.46 3.73
C CYS A 83 9.53 13.73 2.98
N ARG A 84 8.56 14.55 2.54
CA ARG A 84 8.81 15.76 1.74
C ARG A 84 9.08 17.03 2.57
N LYS A 85 8.58 17.12 3.81
CA LYS A 85 8.71 18.32 4.64
C LYS A 85 9.28 17.94 6.01
N LEU A 86 10.48 18.44 6.32
CA LEU A 86 11.09 18.31 7.65
C LEU A 86 10.18 18.87 8.76
N ALA A 87 9.45 19.96 8.46
CA ALA A 87 8.62 20.68 9.43
C ALA A 87 7.40 19.89 9.95
N TYR A 88 6.90 18.92 9.17
CA TYR A 88 5.70 18.13 9.53
C TYR A 88 5.97 16.63 9.43
N CYS A 89 7.19 16.20 9.74
CA CYS A 89 7.49 14.78 9.86
C CYS A 89 7.04 14.30 11.26
N PRO A 90 5.96 13.51 11.39
CA PRO A 90 5.56 12.96 12.70
C PRO A 90 6.63 12.03 13.28
N HIS A 91 7.60 11.57 12.46
CA HIS A 91 8.74 10.79 12.93
C HIS A 91 9.82 11.63 13.64
N ARG A 92 9.74 12.97 13.67
CA ARG A 92 10.67 13.81 14.46
C ARG A 92 10.56 13.51 15.95
N LEU A 93 9.33 13.28 16.43
CA LEU A 93 9.02 12.91 17.82
C LEU A 93 9.35 11.44 18.14
N ILE A 94 9.42 10.58 17.12
CA ILE A 94 9.72 9.12 17.24
C ILE A 94 11.14 8.82 16.70
N SER A 95 11.97 9.85 16.56
CA SER A 95 13.29 9.78 15.91
C SER A 95 14.26 8.83 16.62
N TRP A 96 14.00 8.51 17.89
CA TRP A 96 14.79 7.56 18.67
C TRP A 96 14.66 6.11 18.19
N PHE A 97 13.50 5.71 17.63
CA PHE A 97 13.24 4.32 17.24
C PHE A 97 13.29 4.04 15.73
N ARG A 98 13.25 5.08 14.88
CA ARG A 98 13.37 4.93 13.43
C ARG A 98 14.31 5.98 12.89
N LYS A 99 15.44 5.53 12.34
CA LYS A 99 16.23 6.33 11.38
C LYS A 99 15.32 6.65 10.19
N CYS A 100 14.55 7.74 10.27
CA CYS A 100 13.96 8.31 9.08
C CYS A 100 15.13 8.75 8.22
N ASN A 101 15.37 8.07 7.10
CA ASN A 101 16.29 8.54 6.09
C ASN A 101 15.60 9.63 5.26
N CYS A 102 15.10 10.65 5.98
CA CYS A 102 14.48 11.85 5.46
C CYS A 102 15.62 12.63 4.79
N PRO A 103 15.69 12.70 3.44
CA PRO A 103 16.84 13.32 2.78
C PRO A 103 16.81 14.81 3.09
N SER A 104 17.73 15.29 3.91
CA SER A 104 18.01 16.72 3.97
C SER A 104 18.52 17.12 2.59
N GLN A 105 17.75 17.93 1.87
CA GLN A 105 18.13 18.63 0.63
C GLN A 105 18.38 17.77 -0.63
N THR A 106 18.65 16.47 -0.57
CA THR A 106 18.90 15.61 -1.76
C THR A 106 17.65 15.07 -2.46
N ALA A 107 16.45 15.36 -1.97
CA ALA A 107 15.16 14.95 -2.56
C ALA A 107 14.88 15.50 -3.98
N LYS A 108 15.78 16.33 -4.55
CA LYS A 108 15.67 16.88 -5.90
C LYS A 108 16.36 16.03 -6.98
N ALA A 109 17.31 15.17 -6.65
CA ALA A 109 18.28 14.69 -7.64
C ALA A 109 17.77 13.70 -8.71
N HIS A 110 16.78 12.83 -8.43
CA HIS A 110 16.44 11.74 -9.38
C HIS A 110 14.94 11.59 -9.70
N SER A 111 14.12 12.60 -9.39
CA SER A 111 12.68 12.51 -9.69
C SER A 111 12.33 12.86 -11.13
N ARG A 112 13.08 13.76 -11.79
CA ARG A 112 12.78 14.19 -13.17
C ARG A 112 13.14 13.10 -14.19
N GLU A 113 14.38 12.63 -14.17
CA GLU A 113 14.87 11.56 -15.05
C GLU A 113 14.00 10.29 -15.01
N LEU A 114 13.44 9.98 -13.84
CA LEU A 114 12.57 8.81 -13.67
C LEU A 114 11.13 9.07 -14.14
N LEU A 115 10.65 10.30 -14.06
CA LEU A 115 9.35 10.67 -14.64
C LEU A 115 9.39 10.65 -16.17
N ASP A 116 10.55 10.91 -16.76
CA ASP A 116 10.72 10.86 -18.22
C ASP A 116 10.68 9.42 -18.74
N LYS A 117 10.93 8.44 -17.87
CA LYS A 117 10.74 7.01 -18.17
C LYS A 117 9.28 6.56 -18.12
N PHE A 118 8.37 7.36 -17.56
CA PHE A 118 6.97 6.96 -17.49
C PHE A 118 6.25 7.34 -18.79
N PRO A 119 5.42 6.45 -19.36
CA PRO A 119 4.59 6.81 -20.50
C PRO A 119 3.61 7.90 -20.08
N LYS A 120 3.77 9.09 -20.66
CA LYS A 120 2.86 10.22 -20.47
C LYS A 120 1.95 10.31 -21.69
N LYS A 121 0.65 10.13 -21.50
CA LYS A 121 -0.35 10.37 -22.55
C LYS A 121 -0.46 11.89 -22.79
N THR A 122 -0.37 12.30 -24.04
CA THR A 122 -0.42 13.71 -24.45
C THR A 122 -1.87 14.18 -24.67
N SER A 123 -2.72 13.29 -25.17
CA SER A 123 -4.16 13.50 -25.29
C SER A 123 -4.88 13.25 -23.96
N GLN A 124 -5.96 14.00 -23.70
CA GLN A 124 -6.84 13.67 -22.59
C GLN A 124 -7.53 12.32 -22.87
N LEU A 125 -7.73 11.52 -21.82
CA LEU A 125 -8.57 10.33 -21.92
C LEU A 125 -10.02 10.82 -22.02
N ASP A 126 -10.71 10.45 -23.10
CA ASP A 126 -12.14 10.68 -23.16
C ASP A 126 -12.80 9.67 -22.23
N GLU A 127 -13.17 10.12 -21.02
CA GLU A 127 -13.77 9.26 -20.00
C GLU A 127 -15.25 8.97 -20.27
N TYR A 128 -15.92 9.80 -21.08
CA TYR A 128 -17.37 9.78 -21.31
C TYR A 128 -17.77 9.10 -22.61
N SER A 129 -16.84 8.90 -23.55
CA SER A 129 -17.14 8.18 -24.78
C SER A 129 -17.36 6.67 -24.54
N GLU A 130 -18.38 6.06 -25.14
CA GLU A 130 -18.57 4.60 -25.10
C GLU A 130 -17.51 3.83 -25.91
N VAL A 131 -16.60 4.54 -26.60
CA VAL A 131 -15.56 3.92 -27.42
C VAL A 131 -14.52 3.22 -26.56
N ARG A 132 -14.20 1.98 -26.94
CA ARG A 132 -13.12 1.21 -26.31
C ARG A 132 -11.78 1.82 -26.65
N GLU A 133 -11.09 2.31 -25.63
CA GLU A 133 -9.75 2.89 -25.75
C GLU A 133 -8.76 2.11 -24.91
N THR A 134 -7.58 1.85 -25.48
CA THR A 134 -6.46 1.28 -24.72
C THR A 134 -5.53 2.40 -24.27
N PHE A 135 -5.08 2.32 -23.02
CA PHE A 135 -4.13 3.28 -22.47
C PHE A 135 -3.14 2.60 -21.53
N TRP A 136 -2.00 3.25 -21.31
CA TRP A 136 -0.95 2.72 -20.43
C TRP A 136 -0.82 3.60 -19.21
N GLY A 137 -0.65 2.97 -18.05
CA GLY A 137 -0.58 3.69 -16.79
C GLY A 137 0.12 2.89 -15.70
N ILE A 138 0.11 3.48 -14.51
CA ILE A 138 0.63 2.85 -13.30
C ILE A 138 -0.50 2.29 -12.46
N TYR A 139 -0.33 1.08 -11.95
CA TYR A 139 -1.26 0.39 -11.08
C TYR A 139 -0.65 0.21 -9.69
N ALA A 140 -1.32 0.72 -8.65
CA ALA A 140 -0.80 0.66 -7.28
C ALA A 140 -1.02 -0.72 -6.66
N ARG A 141 0.06 -1.48 -6.46
CA ARG A 141 0.00 -2.80 -5.81
C ARG A 141 0.07 -2.68 -4.29
N GLN A 142 -0.75 -3.49 -3.65
CA GLN A 142 -0.75 -3.67 -2.21
C GLN A 142 -0.10 -5.00 -1.84
N ALA A 143 0.61 -5.04 -0.71
CA ALA A 143 1.17 -6.26 -0.17
C ALA A 143 0.82 -6.39 1.31
N ILE A 144 0.70 -7.64 1.75
CA ILE A 144 0.45 -7.99 3.13
C ILE A 144 1.71 -7.69 3.95
N CYS A 145 1.56 -6.85 4.98
CA CYS A 145 2.64 -6.58 5.91
C CYS A 145 2.58 -7.55 7.10
N PHE A 146 3.48 -8.54 7.11
CA PHE A 146 3.57 -9.55 8.18
C PHE A 146 3.65 -8.94 9.59
N ARG A 147 4.39 -7.84 9.76
CA ARG A 147 4.48 -7.12 11.05
C ARG A 147 3.12 -6.66 11.58
N TRP A 148 2.18 -6.29 10.70
CA TRP A 148 0.84 -5.90 11.11
C TRP A 148 0.00 -7.11 11.51
N ILE A 149 0.13 -8.24 10.81
CA ILE A 149 -0.48 -9.51 11.23
C ILE A 149 0.01 -9.87 12.64
N LEU A 150 1.32 -9.82 12.87
CA LEU A 150 1.89 -10.09 14.19
C LEU A 150 1.36 -9.12 15.25
N PHE A 151 1.28 -7.83 14.94
CA PHE A 151 0.72 -6.83 15.85
C PHE A 151 -0.74 -7.14 16.22
N TYR A 152 -1.58 -7.51 15.25
CA TYR A 152 -2.98 -7.86 15.53
C TYR A 152 -3.09 -9.17 16.33
N ASN A 153 -2.27 -10.17 16.05
CA ASN A 153 -2.24 -11.40 16.84
C ASN A 153 -1.81 -11.12 18.30
N LEU A 154 -0.77 -10.31 18.49
CA LEU A 154 -0.34 -9.87 19.82
C LEU A 154 -1.45 -9.09 20.54
N LEU A 155 -2.15 -8.20 19.82
CA LEU A 155 -3.29 -7.45 20.35
C LEU A 155 -4.40 -8.40 20.84
N CYS A 156 -4.70 -9.46 20.08
CA CYS A 156 -5.70 -10.46 20.47
C CYS A 156 -5.28 -11.29 21.70
N ILE A 157 -3.98 -11.47 21.93
CA ILE A 157 -3.44 -12.24 23.08
C ILE A 157 -3.35 -11.38 24.36
N THR A 158 -3.45 -10.05 24.25
CA THR A 158 -3.41 -9.15 25.41
C THR A 158 -4.36 -9.51 26.57
N PRO A 159 -5.64 -9.90 26.38
CA PRO A 159 -6.51 -10.30 27.49
C PRO A 159 -5.99 -11.53 28.25
N LEU A 160 -5.36 -12.48 27.56
CA LEU A 160 -4.76 -13.66 28.19
C LEU A 160 -3.54 -13.26 29.02
N ILE A 161 -2.64 -12.44 28.46
CA ILE A 161 -1.46 -11.94 29.18
C ILE A 161 -1.90 -11.17 30.43
N TRP A 162 -2.88 -10.27 30.28
CA TRP A 162 -3.43 -9.51 31.40
C TRP A 162 -3.97 -10.41 32.51
N LEU A 163 -4.74 -11.46 32.17
CA LEU A 163 -5.21 -12.42 33.16
C LEU A 163 -4.05 -13.15 33.84
N ILE A 164 -3.06 -13.64 33.08
CA ILE A 164 -1.90 -14.32 33.67
C ILE A 164 -1.19 -13.41 34.68
N PHE A 165 -1.02 -12.13 34.35
CA PHE A 165 -0.43 -11.15 35.28
C PHE A 165 -1.31 -10.94 36.52
N MET A 166 -2.61 -10.69 36.37
CA MET A 166 -3.52 -10.52 37.51
C MET A 166 -3.59 -11.77 38.40
N TRP A 167 -3.59 -12.94 37.78
CA TRP A 167 -3.57 -14.22 38.46
C TRP A 167 -2.29 -14.48 39.26
N LEU A 168 -1.12 -14.14 38.70
CA LEU A 168 0.16 -14.38 39.36
C LEU A 168 0.45 -13.40 40.50
N PHE A 169 -0.02 -12.15 40.38
CA PHE A 169 0.42 -11.07 41.29
C PHE A 169 -0.68 -10.51 42.19
N VAL A 170 -1.95 -10.68 41.85
CA VAL A 170 -3.06 -10.00 42.56
C VAL A 170 -4.04 -11.01 43.16
N TRP A 171 -4.47 -12.02 42.40
CA TRP A 171 -5.44 -12.99 42.90
C TRP A 171 -4.80 -14.07 43.77
N LYS A 172 -5.32 -14.18 45.00
CA LYS A 172 -4.86 -15.14 46.02
C LYS A 172 -5.58 -16.49 45.92
N GLU A 173 -6.78 -16.51 45.32
CA GLU A 173 -7.60 -17.69 45.10
C GLU A 173 -7.47 -18.15 43.65
N ARG A 174 -7.18 -19.45 43.48
CA ARG A 174 -6.76 -20.04 42.21
C ARG A 174 -7.89 -20.85 41.56
N ASP A 175 -8.99 -20.20 41.23
CA ASP A 175 -10.12 -20.83 40.54
C ASP A 175 -9.94 -20.91 39.02
N LEU A 176 -9.82 -22.13 38.49
CA LEU A 176 -9.59 -22.40 37.06
C LEU A 176 -10.66 -21.80 36.15
N GLU A 177 -11.89 -21.63 36.65
CA GLU A 177 -13.02 -21.06 35.91
C GLU A 177 -12.76 -19.60 35.49
N SER A 178 -11.99 -18.86 36.29
CA SER A 178 -11.59 -17.48 35.98
C SER A 178 -10.69 -17.39 34.74
N ALA A 179 -9.97 -18.46 34.40
CA ALA A 179 -9.11 -18.51 33.20
C ALA A 179 -9.90 -18.75 31.90
N LEU A 180 -11.10 -19.33 31.99
CA LEU A 180 -11.90 -19.70 30.82
C LEU A 180 -12.48 -18.47 30.11
N MET A 181 -12.88 -17.45 30.87
CA MET A 181 -13.50 -16.23 30.33
C MET A 181 -12.58 -15.43 29.37
N PRO A 182 -11.35 -15.05 29.72
CA PRO A 182 -10.48 -14.35 28.76
C PRO A 182 -9.95 -15.26 27.66
N THR A 183 -9.88 -16.57 27.89
CA THR A 183 -9.52 -17.53 26.83
C THR A 183 -10.60 -17.56 25.74
N SER A 184 -11.88 -17.56 26.12
CA SER A 184 -12.98 -17.50 25.15
C SER A 184 -13.04 -16.15 24.42
N ILE A 185 -12.75 -15.04 25.11
CA ILE A 185 -12.62 -13.71 24.49
C ILE A 185 -11.47 -13.68 23.47
N MET A 186 -10.30 -14.20 23.84
CA MET A 186 -9.14 -14.31 22.93
C MET A 186 -9.50 -15.13 21.69
N LEU A 187 -10.15 -16.29 21.88
CA LEU A 187 -10.53 -17.17 20.78
C LEU A 187 -11.55 -16.50 19.86
N ALA A 188 -12.54 -15.79 20.41
CA ALA A 188 -13.51 -15.03 19.64
C ALA A 188 -12.83 -13.91 18.83
N MET A 189 -11.92 -13.15 19.45
CA MET A 189 -11.18 -12.08 18.76
C MET A 189 -10.28 -12.62 17.64
N LEU A 190 -9.57 -13.73 17.89
CA LEU A 190 -8.76 -14.40 16.87
C LEU A 190 -9.64 -14.91 15.72
N SER A 191 -10.79 -15.52 16.04
CA SER A 191 -11.73 -16.01 15.03
C SER A 191 -12.22 -14.88 14.11
N VAL A 192 -12.63 -13.74 14.68
CA VAL A 192 -13.04 -12.55 13.90
C VAL A 192 -11.87 -12.01 13.07
N PHE A 193 -10.68 -11.90 13.66
CA PHE A 193 -9.50 -11.42 12.93
C PHE A 193 -9.15 -12.31 11.74
N TRP A 194 -9.06 -13.63 11.94
CA TRP A 194 -8.71 -14.56 10.87
C TRP A 194 -9.80 -14.66 9.81
N SER A 195 -11.08 -14.64 10.20
CA SER A 195 -12.20 -14.63 9.25
C SER A 195 -12.18 -13.40 8.35
N THR A 196 -11.97 -12.22 8.93
CA THR A 196 -11.88 -10.96 8.17
C THR A 196 -10.61 -10.90 7.32
N PHE A 197 -9.49 -11.39 7.84
CA PHE A 197 -8.23 -11.46 7.09
C PHE A 197 -8.34 -12.39 5.88
N LEU A 198 -8.82 -13.62 6.07
CA LEU A 198 -9.03 -14.59 4.99
C LEU A 198 -10.03 -14.08 3.95
N GLY A 199 -11.13 -13.44 4.38
CA GLY A 199 -12.05 -12.77 3.46
C GLY A 199 -11.35 -11.68 2.63
N SER A 200 -10.45 -10.91 3.25
CA SER A 200 -9.69 -9.87 2.55
C SER A 200 -8.66 -10.40 1.55
N LEU A 201 -8.18 -11.64 1.68
CA LEU A 201 -7.26 -12.27 0.71
C LEU A 201 -7.89 -12.42 -0.67
N LYS A 202 -9.19 -12.74 -0.72
CA LYS A 202 -9.93 -12.83 -1.99
C LYS A 202 -9.99 -11.48 -2.69
N PHE A 203 -10.38 -10.43 -1.97
CA PHE A 203 -10.41 -9.07 -2.50
C PHE A 203 -9.03 -8.51 -2.89
N GLY A 204 -7.95 -8.99 -2.27
CA GLY A 204 -6.59 -8.57 -2.61
C GLY A 204 -6.00 -9.28 -3.84
N GLN A 205 -6.59 -10.38 -4.29
CA GLN A 205 -6.19 -11.07 -5.53
C GLN A 205 -6.83 -10.42 -6.76
N ASP A 206 -8.04 -9.88 -6.60
CA ASP A 206 -8.80 -9.20 -7.65
C ASP A 206 -8.48 -7.68 -7.76
N ALA A 207 -7.54 -7.18 -6.95
CA ALA A 207 -7.17 -5.76 -6.84
C ALA A 207 -5.67 -5.45 -7.02
#